data_AF-A4RYJ4-F1
#
_entry.id   AF-A4RYJ4-F1
#
_cell.length_a   1.000
_cell.length_b   1.000
_cell.length_c   1.000
_cell.angle_alpha   90.00
_cell.angle_beta   90.00
_cell.angle_gamma   90.00
#
_symmetry.space_group_name_H-M   'P 1'
#
loop_
_entity.id
_entity.type
_entity.pdbx_description
1 polymer ?
#
loop_
_entity_poly.entity_id
_entity_poly.type
_entity_poly.pdbx_seq_one_letter_code
_entity_poly.pdbx_strand_id
1 'polypeptide(L)'
;MSGAQIAFDDVPWPRSGAWLLRQSLANAGDDRDVTKRAHRAFFVRWHPDKFIQRFGRALVERDRDRIIARASATFRSALAAR
;
A
#
# COMPACT_ATOMS: atom_id res chain seq x y z
N MET A 1 -15.02 13.72 -16.68
CA MET A 1 -13.69 14.11 -16.20
C MET A 1 -12.77 12.91 -16.30
N SER A 2 -11.95 12.83 -17.34
CA SER A 2 -10.91 11.81 -17.46
C SER A 2 -9.79 12.19 -16.50
N GLY A 3 -9.80 11.63 -15.29
CA GLY A 3 -8.75 11.84 -14.31
C GLY A 3 -7.41 11.31 -14.84
N ALA A 4 -6.30 11.93 -14.41
CA ALA A 4 -4.96 11.48 -14.76
C ALA A 4 -4.82 9.97 -14.54
N GLN A 5 -4.31 9.26 -15.56
CA GLN A 5 -4.07 7.83 -15.44
C GLN A 5 -2.79 7.58 -14.63
N ILE A 6 -2.83 6.58 -13.77
CA ILE A 6 -1.74 6.15 -12.89
C ILE A 6 -1.03 4.99 -13.58
N ALA A 7 0.21 5.22 -14.00
CA ALA A 7 1.10 4.18 -14.51
C ALA A 7 1.84 3.50 -13.34
N PHE A 8 2.57 2.42 -13.64
CA PHE A 8 3.28 1.67 -12.61
C PHE A 8 4.28 2.55 -11.83
N ASP A 9 5.02 3.42 -12.52
CA ASP A 9 6.09 4.24 -11.91
C ASP A 9 5.56 5.44 -11.11
N ASP A 10 4.28 5.79 -11.28
CA ASP A 10 3.62 6.87 -10.51
C ASP A 10 3.24 6.42 -9.09
N VAL A 11 3.19 5.12 -8.85
CA VAL A 11 2.88 4.58 -7.53
C VAL A 11 4.17 4.57 -6.68
N PRO A 12 4.19 5.21 -5.50
CA PRO A 12 5.36 5.23 -4.63
C PRO A 12 5.52 3.88 -3.93
N TRP A 13 6.02 2.88 -4.66
CA TRP A 13 6.16 1.51 -4.17
C TRP A 13 7.14 1.45 -3.00
N PRO A 14 6.74 0.89 -1.85
CA PRO A 14 7.70 0.60 -0.81
C PRO A 14 8.61 -0.56 -1.25
N ARG A 15 9.78 -0.66 -0.61
CA ARG A 15 10.67 -1.83 -0.77
C ARG A 15 9.91 -3.14 -0.52
N SER A 16 9.16 -3.18 0.58
CA SER A 16 8.15 -4.20 0.89
C SER A 16 7.16 -3.65 1.92
N GLY A 17 6.00 -4.31 2.08
CA GLY A 17 5.07 -3.97 3.15
C GLY A 17 5.64 -4.25 4.54
N ALA A 18 6.40 -5.34 4.71
CA ALA A 18 7.13 -5.63 5.95
C ALA A 18 8.10 -4.50 6.34
N TRP A 19 8.82 -3.95 5.36
CA TRP A 19 9.74 -2.84 5.58
C TRP A 19 8.98 -1.58 5.95
N LEU A 20 7.92 -1.24 5.22
CA LEU A 20 7.11 -0.05 5.49
C LEU A 20 6.43 -0.10 6.86
N LEU A 21 5.91 -1.25 7.27
CA LEU A 21 5.28 -1.44 8.58
C LEU A 21 6.31 -1.27 9.70
N ARG A 22 7.48 -1.94 9.60
CA ARG A 22 8.57 -1.81 10.58
C ARG A 22 9.10 -0.39 10.69
N GLN A 23 9.25 0.31 9.57
CA GLN A 23 9.66 1.71 9.58
C GLN A 23 8.62 2.60 10.27
N SER A 24 7.33 2.36 10.01
CA SER A 24 6.25 3.12 10.64
C SER A 24 6.19 2.89 12.15
N LEU A 25 6.48 1.66 12.59
CA LEU A 25 6.60 1.29 14.00
C LEU A 25 7.82 1.92 14.67
N ALA A 26 8.99 1.86 14.02
CA ALA A 26 10.21 2.48 14.55
C ALA A 26 10.03 4.00 14.78
N ASN A 27 9.28 4.66 13.90
CA ASN A 27 8.95 6.08 14.04
C ASN A 27 7.91 6.37 15.14
N ALA A 28 7.11 5.37 15.53
CA ALA A 28 6.08 5.52 16.56
C ALA A 28 6.65 5.46 17.99
N GLY A 29 7.83 4.83 18.17
CA GLY A 29 8.39 4.55 19.50
C GLY A 29 7.46 3.64 20.33
N ASP A 30 7.42 3.87 21.64
CA ASP A 30 6.62 3.07 22.59
C ASP A 30 5.15 3.53 22.69
N ASP A 31 4.72 4.49 21.88
CA ASP A 31 3.33 4.96 21.86
C ASP A 31 2.43 3.92 21.16
N ARG A 32 1.61 3.24 21.97
CA ARG A 32 0.67 2.21 21.53
C ARG A 32 -0.40 2.77 20.58
N ASP A 33 -0.85 4.00 20.78
CA ASP A 33 -1.88 4.61 19.94
C ASP A 33 -1.31 5.00 18.58
N VAL A 34 -0.10 5.55 18.53
CA VAL A 34 0.60 5.85 17.28
C VAL A 34 0.88 4.56 16.51
N THR A 35 1.36 3.52 17.19
CA THR A 35 1.56 2.18 16.62
C THR A 35 0.28 1.62 15.99
N LYS A 36 -0.84 1.66 16.72
CA LYS A 36 -2.14 1.18 16.22
C LYS A 36 -2.61 1.99 15.00
N ARG A 37 -2.42 3.32 15.00
CA ARG A 37 -2.76 4.18 13.87
C ARG A 37 -1.89 3.88 12.64
N ALA A 38 -0.58 3.66 12.82
CA ALA A 38 0.34 3.31 11.75
C ALA A 38 -0.04 1.99 11.07
N HIS A 39 -0.34 0.96 11.87
CA HIS A 39 -0.88 -0.31 11.37
C HIS A 39 -2.16 -0.07 10.56
N ARG A 40 -3.15 0.60 11.15
CA ARG A 40 -4.42 0.85 10.47
C ARG A 40 -4.24 1.61 9.15
N ALA A 41 -3.37 2.62 9.12
CA ALA A 41 -3.09 3.40 7.92
C ALA A 41 -2.47 2.54 6.81
N PHE A 42 -1.52 1.66 7.15
CA PHE A 42 -0.95 0.71 6.20
C PHE A 42 -2.02 -0.19 5.60
N PHE A 43 -2.84 -0.85 6.44
CA PHE A 43 -3.85 -1.80 5.99
C PHE A 43 -4.90 -1.12 5.11
N VAL A 44 -5.38 0.07 5.48
CA VAL A 44 -6.37 0.79 4.65
C VAL A 44 -5.79 1.22 3.30
N ARG A 45 -4.52 1.61 3.26
CA ARG A 45 -3.88 2.10 2.03
C ARG A 45 -3.50 0.97 1.07
N TRP A 46 -2.96 -0.14 1.58
CA TRP A 46 -2.34 -1.19 0.77
C TRP A 46 -3.17 -2.47 0.67
N HIS A 47 -4.31 -2.59 1.38
CA HIS A 47 -5.21 -3.74 1.16
C HIS A 47 -5.64 -3.79 -0.31
N PRO A 48 -5.56 -4.96 -0.98
CA PRO A 48 -5.88 -5.09 -2.40
C PRO A 48 -7.23 -4.49 -2.77
N ASP A 49 -8.29 -4.86 -2.06
CA ASP A 49 -9.64 -4.36 -2.33
C ASP A 49 -9.75 -2.84 -2.16
N LYS A 50 -9.14 -2.27 -1.11
CA LYS A 50 -9.18 -0.82 -0.87
C LYS A 50 -8.38 -0.05 -1.92
N PHE A 51 -7.24 -0.61 -2.33
CA PHE A 51 -6.42 -0.06 -3.39
C PHE A 51 -7.20 -0.04 -4.72
N ILE A 52 -7.80 -1.18 -5.10
CA ILE A 52 -8.59 -1.30 -6.34
C ILE A 52 -9.83 -0.41 -6.29
N GLN A 53 -10.54 -0.39 -5.16
CA GLN A 53 -11.72 0.48 -4.98
C GLN A 53 -11.37 1.96 -5.19
N ARG A 54 -10.19 2.39 -4.72
CA ARG A 54 -9.76 3.79 -4.78
C ARG A 54 -9.13 4.17 -6.12
N PHE A 55 -8.30 3.30 -6.70
CA PHE A 55 -7.45 3.65 -7.85
C PHE A 55 -7.75 2.86 -9.12
N GLY A 56 -8.53 1.77 -9.06
CA GLY A 56 -8.68 0.80 -10.16
C GLY A 56 -9.17 1.41 -11.48
N ARG A 57 -10.04 2.43 -11.42
CA ARG A 57 -10.53 3.16 -12.61
C ARG A 57 -9.51 4.14 -13.19
N ALA A 58 -8.53 4.56 -12.39
CA ALA A 58 -7.48 5.48 -12.79
C ALA A 58 -6.22 4.75 -13.28
N LEU A 59 -6.13 3.42 -13.16
CA LEU A 59 -4.94 2.69 -13.62
C LEU A 59 -4.86 2.67 -15.15
N VAL A 60 -3.66 2.88 -15.69
CA VAL A 60 -3.39 2.61 -17.12
C VAL A 60 -3.59 1.12 -17.38
N GLU A 61 -4.34 0.77 -18.44
CA GLU A 61 -4.69 -0.62 -18.75
C GLU A 61 -3.45 -1.53 -18.86
N ARG A 62 -2.39 -1.08 -19.54
CA ARG A 62 -1.14 -1.84 -19.73
C ARG A 62 -0.44 -2.22 -18.41
N ASP A 63 -0.62 -1.41 -17.37
CA ASP A 63 0.05 -1.56 -16.07
C ASP A 63 -0.89 -2.11 -15.00
N ARG A 64 -2.21 -2.19 -15.27
CA ARG A 64 -3.25 -2.53 -14.28
C ARG A 64 -2.91 -3.81 -13.52
N ASP A 65 -2.66 -4.90 -14.23
CA ASP A 65 -2.40 -6.20 -13.60
C ASP A 65 -1.09 -6.20 -12.82
N ARG A 66 -0.05 -5.53 -13.35
CA ARG A 66 1.25 -5.37 -12.68
C ARG A 66 1.11 -4.58 -11.38
N ILE A 67 0.35 -3.49 -11.39
CA ILE A 67 0.06 -2.65 -10.22
C ILE A 67 -0.72 -3.46 -9.19
N ILE A 68 -1.78 -4.16 -9.59
CA ILE A 68 -2.61 -4.98 -8.69
C ILE A 68 -1.77 -6.10 -8.06
N ALA A 69 -0.94 -6.79 -8.85
CA ALA A 69 -0.05 -7.83 -8.38
C ALA A 69 0.98 -7.29 -7.37
N ARG A 70 1.59 -6.13 -7.65
CA ARG A 70 2.58 -5.51 -6.76
C ARG A 70 1.94 -4.97 -5.48
N ALA A 71 0.75 -4.38 -5.54
CA ALA A 71 0.00 -3.95 -4.35
C ALA A 71 -0.34 -5.16 -3.46
N SER A 72 -0.80 -6.25 -4.06
CA SER A 72 -1.08 -7.52 -3.37
C SER A 72 0.17 -8.13 -2.74
N ALA A 73 1.31 -8.10 -3.43
CA ALA A 73 2.59 -8.55 -2.88
C ALA A 73 3.05 -7.67 -1.70
N THR A 74 2.87 -6.35 -1.80
CA THR A 74 3.16 -5.39 -0.72
C THR A 74 2.34 -5.74 0.52
N PHE A 75 1.03 -5.92 0.37
CA PHE A 75 0.14 -6.29 1.48
C PHE A 75 0.54 -7.63 2.11
N ARG A 76 0.69 -8.69 1.31
CA ARG A 76 1.08 -10.03 1.80
C ARG A 76 2.38 -10.02 2.57
N SER A 77 3.38 -9.27 2.09
CA SER A 77 4.66 -9.17 2.80
C SER A 77 4.53 -8.54 4.19
N ALA A 78 3.60 -7.61 4.40
CA ALA A 78 3.35 -7.05 5.72
C ALA A 78 2.64 -8.04 6.66
N LEU A 79 1.72 -8.85 6.13
CA LEU A 79 1.07 -9.91 6.92
C LEU A 79 2.10 -10.93 7.45
N ALA A 80 3.09 -11.28 6.63
CA ALA A 80 4.14 -12.23 6.99
C ALA A 80 5.15 -11.69 8.02
N ALA A 81 5.14 -10.38 8.28
CA ALA A 81 6.07 -9.71 9.22
C ALA A 81 5.41 -9.33 10.56
N ARG A 82 4.14 -9.69 10.74
CA ARG A 82 3.40 -9.56 11.99
C ARG A 82 3.65 -10.78 12.87
#